data_AF-A0A356UH66-F1
#
_entry.id   AF-A0A356UH66-F1
#
_cell.length_a   1.000
_cell.length_b   1.000
_cell.length_c   1.000
_cell.angle_alpha   90.00
_cell.angle_beta   90.00
_cell.angle_gamma   90.00
#
_symmetry.space_group_name_H-M   'P 1'
#
loop_
_entity.id
_entity.type
_entity.pdbx_description
1 polymer ?
#
loop_
_entity_poly.entity_id
_entity_poly.type
_entity_poly.pdbx_seq_one_letter_code
_entity_poly.pdbx_strand_id
1 'polypeptide(L)'
;MNLNIDEFVHIAQNQGVELGKNPARTIRYYIDLGILRRPKIEQKGKVRRAVYTEEHLVQLMLISELKNEGRSLKEIKKRINESLYWSDEGLEFIAPFIKAKKIPSDEFRKGKPITKVEILSFFLYLKELSEKGEANLDITKKAFVDKNGEPIVIPKFLGERI
;
A
#
# COMPACT_ATOMS: atom_id res chain seq x y z
N MET A 1 6.77 -11.63 4.82
CA MET A 1 6.91 -12.59 3.69
C MET A 1 8.04 -12.15 2.78
N ASN A 2 8.87 -13.09 2.33
CA ASN A 2 10.05 -12.87 1.47
C ASN A 2 9.99 -13.82 0.27
N LEU A 3 9.88 -13.28 -0.94
CA LEU A 3 9.60 -14.04 -2.16
C LEU A 3 10.66 -13.79 -3.23
N ASN A 4 10.98 -14.80 -4.01
CA ASN A 4 11.66 -14.60 -5.29
C ASN A 4 10.69 -14.02 -6.35
N ILE A 5 11.18 -13.67 -7.54
CA ILE A 5 10.34 -13.00 -8.55
C ILE A 5 9.23 -13.90 -9.09
N ASP A 6 9.43 -15.21 -9.18
CA ASP A 6 8.45 -16.15 -9.73
C ASP A 6 7.32 -16.40 -8.72
N GLU A 7 7.69 -16.62 -7.45
CA GLU A 7 6.73 -16.69 -6.33
C GLU A 7 5.92 -15.39 -6.22
N PHE A 8 6.60 -14.25 -6.36
CA PHE A 8 5.96 -12.94 -6.28
C PHE A 8 4.97 -12.70 -7.44
N VAL A 9 5.33 -13.08 -8.67
CA VAL A 9 4.43 -13.03 -9.82
C VAL A 9 3.20 -13.90 -9.58
N HIS A 10 3.39 -15.15 -9.16
CA HIS A 10 2.30 -16.09 -8.93
C HIS A 10 1.32 -15.56 -7.88
N ILE A 11 1.84 -15.06 -6.76
CA ILE A 11 1.00 -14.44 -5.72
C ILE A 11 0.30 -13.20 -6.27
N ALA A 12 0.99 -12.28 -6.94
CA ALA A 12 0.36 -11.08 -7.51
C ALA A 12 -0.79 -11.41 -8.48
N GLN A 13 -0.63 -12.43 -9.32
CA GLN A 13 -1.68 -12.86 -10.25
C GLN A 13 -2.86 -13.54 -9.58
N ASN A 14 -2.63 -14.39 -8.57
CA ASN A 14 -3.72 -14.93 -7.74
C ASN A 14 -4.47 -13.83 -6.99
N GLN A 15 -3.75 -12.74 -6.74
CA GLN A 15 -4.27 -11.50 -6.21
C GLN A 15 -4.88 -10.59 -7.32
N GLY A 16 -5.16 -11.10 -8.52
CA GLY A 16 -5.87 -10.37 -9.57
C GLY A 16 -5.07 -9.22 -10.23
N VAL A 17 -3.76 -9.15 -10.02
CA VAL A 17 -2.91 -8.14 -10.67
C VAL A 17 -2.62 -8.53 -12.11
N GLU A 18 -2.98 -7.65 -13.05
CA GLU A 18 -2.73 -7.85 -14.48
C GLU A 18 -1.34 -7.38 -14.90
N LEU A 19 -0.40 -8.33 -15.03
CA LEU A 19 1.00 -8.05 -15.41
C LEU A 19 1.31 -8.31 -16.90
N GLY A 20 0.30 -8.72 -17.68
CA GLY A 20 0.42 -9.01 -19.11
C GLY A 20 1.23 -10.28 -19.43
N LYS A 21 1.67 -10.39 -20.69
CA LYS A 21 2.32 -11.60 -21.23
C LYS A 21 3.68 -11.93 -20.61
N ASN A 22 4.39 -10.94 -20.06
CA ASN A 22 5.70 -11.14 -19.45
C ASN A 22 5.76 -10.47 -18.07
N PRO A 23 5.19 -11.12 -17.03
CA PRO A 23 5.04 -10.50 -15.72
C PRO A 23 6.35 -10.04 -15.07
N ALA A 24 7.39 -10.88 -15.11
CA ALA A 24 8.69 -10.54 -14.54
C ALA A 24 9.33 -9.31 -15.23
N ARG A 25 9.17 -9.18 -16.55
CA ARG A 25 9.64 -7.99 -17.29
C ARG A 25 8.83 -6.75 -16.93
N THR A 26 7.50 -6.87 -16.81
CA THR A 26 6.62 -5.78 -16.38
C THR A 26 7.01 -5.27 -14.99
N ILE A 27 7.27 -6.17 -14.03
CA ILE A 27 7.72 -5.81 -12.67
C ILE A 27 9.04 -5.05 -12.72
N ARG A 28 10.05 -5.55 -13.46
CA ARG A 28 11.32 -4.84 -13.63
C ARG A 28 11.13 -3.47 -14.25
N TYR A 29 10.26 -3.37 -15.25
CA TYR A 29 9.94 -2.09 -15.88
C TYR A 29 9.32 -1.09 -14.90
N TYR A 30 8.40 -1.52 -14.02
CA TYR A 30 7.85 -0.65 -12.98
C TYR A 30 8.91 -0.22 -11.95
N ILE A 31 9.91 -1.07 -11.67
CA ILE A 31 11.06 -0.72 -10.83
C ILE A 31 11.91 0.35 -11.52
N ASP A 32 12.23 0.17 -12.80
CA ASP A 32 13.04 1.09 -13.57
C ASP A 32 12.36 2.47 -13.71
N LEU A 33 11.04 2.47 -13.86
CA LEU A 33 10.24 3.70 -13.83
C LEU A 33 10.18 4.36 -12.44
N GLY A 34 10.57 3.66 -11.36
CA GLY A 34 10.47 4.16 -9.99
C GLY A 34 9.03 4.23 -9.47
N ILE A 35 8.16 3.35 -9.97
CA ILE A 35 6.77 3.20 -9.52
C ILE A 35 6.68 2.05 -8.50
N LEU A 36 7.49 1.02 -8.69
CA LEU A 36 7.67 -0.07 -7.74
C LEU A 36 9.04 0.08 -7.05
N ARG A 37 9.12 -0.16 -5.73
CA ARG A 37 10.41 -0.15 -5.05
C ARG A 37 11.31 -1.29 -5.54
N ARG A 38 12.62 -1.05 -5.47
CA ARG A 38 13.61 -2.12 -5.75
C ARG A 38 13.48 -3.21 -4.68
N PRO A 39 13.57 -4.50 -5.08
CA PRO A 39 13.55 -5.61 -4.13
C PRO A 39 14.73 -5.49 -3.16
N LYS A 40 14.54 -6.01 -1.94
CA LYS A 40 15.64 -6.13 -0.99
C LYS A 40 16.63 -7.17 -1.50
N ILE A 41 17.91 -6.99 -1.21
CA ILE A 41 18.91 -8.01 -1.47
C ILE A 41 19.19 -8.75 -0.17
N GLU A 42 18.82 -10.01 -0.12
CA GLU A 42 19.16 -10.89 0.98
C GLU A 42 20.41 -11.69 0.63
N GLN A 43 21.34 -11.74 1.58
CA GLN A 43 22.55 -12.54 1.48
C GLN A 43 22.42 -13.73 2.41
N LYS A 44 22.47 -14.94 1.85
CA LYS A 44 22.55 -16.20 2.60
C LYS A 44 23.84 -16.91 2.22
N GLY A 45 24.85 -16.78 3.07
CA GLY A 45 26.22 -17.20 2.76
C GLY A 45 26.78 -16.45 1.55
N LYS A 46 27.18 -17.18 0.50
CA LYS A 46 27.71 -16.62 -0.76
C LYS A 46 26.61 -16.23 -1.77
N VAL A 47 25.36 -16.60 -1.53
CA VAL A 47 24.27 -16.39 -2.48
C VAL A 47 23.55 -15.09 -2.17
N ARG A 48 23.41 -14.21 -3.18
CA ARG A 48 22.60 -12.99 -3.12
C ARG A 48 21.31 -13.21 -3.90
N ARG A 49 20.17 -12.90 -3.31
CA ARG A 49 18.86 -13.05 -3.95
C ARG A 49 18.05 -11.76 -3.80
N ALA A 50 17.37 -11.39 -4.88
CA ALA A 50 16.37 -10.34 -4.84
C ALA A 50 15.11 -10.89 -4.16
N VAL A 51 14.64 -10.18 -3.16
CA VAL A 51 13.50 -10.56 -2.32
C VAL A 51 12.43 -9.48 -2.38
N TYR A 52 11.26 -9.91 -2.83
CA TYR A 52 10.04 -9.14 -2.85
C TYR A 52 9.26 -9.41 -1.56
N THR A 53 8.62 -8.38 -1.06
CA THR A 53 7.91 -8.40 0.22
C THR A 53 6.44 -8.11 -0.01
N GLU A 54 5.63 -8.29 1.02
CA GLU A 54 4.23 -7.90 1.04
C GLU A 54 4.01 -6.43 0.63
N GLU A 55 4.93 -5.55 1.00
CA GLU A 55 4.89 -4.15 0.53
C GLU A 55 4.95 -4.03 -1.00
N HIS A 56 5.80 -4.83 -1.65
CA HIS A 56 5.87 -4.83 -3.12
C HIS A 56 4.56 -5.33 -3.73
N LEU A 57 3.91 -6.30 -3.07
CA LEU A 57 2.61 -6.81 -3.50
C LEU A 57 1.58 -5.69 -3.45
N VAL A 58 1.46 -5.00 -2.31
CA VAL A 58 0.55 -3.85 -2.14
C VAL A 58 0.83 -2.76 -3.18
N GLN A 59 2.10 -2.48 -3.49
CA GLN A 59 2.43 -1.52 -4.54
C GLN A 59 1.97 -1.97 -5.94
N LEU A 60 2.15 -3.25 -6.30
CA LEU A 60 1.65 -3.78 -7.57
C LEU A 60 0.13 -3.73 -7.68
N MET A 61 -0.56 -4.01 -6.59
CA MET A 61 -2.02 -3.98 -6.48
C MET A 61 -2.53 -2.56 -6.76
N LEU A 62 -1.93 -1.57 -6.11
CA LEU A 62 -2.20 -0.15 -6.33
C LEU A 62 -1.94 0.27 -7.79
N ILE A 63 -0.82 -0.16 -8.38
CA ILE A 63 -0.51 0.12 -9.79
C ILE A 63 -1.59 -0.47 -10.71
N SER A 64 -2.02 -1.71 -10.45
CA SER A 64 -3.05 -2.39 -11.24
C SER A 64 -4.36 -1.63 -11.21
N GLU A 65 -4.82 -1.21 -10.03
CA GLU A 65 -6.08 -0.48 -9.89
C GLU A 65 -6.05 0.85 -10.64
N LEU A 66 -5.00 1.64 -10.43
CA LEU A 66 -4.88 2.93 -11.12
C LEU A 66 -4.81 2.76 -12.64
N LYS A 67 -4.21 1.68 -13.14
CA LYS A 67 -4.26 1.35 -14.56
C LYS A 67 -5.68 1.00 -15.02
N ASN A 68 -6.44 0.26 -14.22
CA ASN A 68 -7.83 -0.10 -14.51
C ASN A 68 -8.76 1.13 -14.54
N GLU A 69 -8.44 2.16 -13.76
CA GLU A 69 -9.07 3.50 -13.85
C GLU A 69 -8.69 4.27 -15.12
N GLY A 70 -7.84 3.72 -15.99
CA GLY A 70 -7.36 4.38 -17.22
C GLY A 70 -6.21 5.36 -17.01
N ARG A 71 -5.56 5.38 -15.84
CA ARG A 71 -4.44 6.28 -15.57
C ARG A 71 -3.19 5.87 -16.35
N SER A 72 -2.45 6.86 -16.82
CA SER A 72 -1.14 6.64 -17.44
C SER A 72 -0.07 6.28 -16.40
N LEU A 73 0.98 5.56 -16.80
CA LEU A 73 2.11 5.24 -15.91
C LEU A 73 2.79 6.50 -15.34
N LYS A 74 2.75 7.63 -16.06
CA LYS A 74 3.27 8.92 -15.59
C LYS A 74 2.44 9.45 -14.42
N GLU A 75 1.12 9.42 -14.53
CA GLU A 75 0.22 9.84 -13.44
C GLU A 75 0.30 8.88 -12.25
N ILE A 76 0.38 7.58 -12.50
CA ILE A 76 0.57 6.56 -11.46
C ILE A 76 1.86 6.81 -10.71
N LYS A 77 2.98 7.06 -11.42
CA LYS A 77 4.25 7.42 -10.79
C LYS A 77 4.13 8.66 -9.93
N LYS A 78 3.43 9.69 -10.39
CA LYS A 78 3.21 10.93 -9.64
C LYS A 78 2.46 10.63 -8.34
N ARG A 79 1.34 9.91 -8.42
CA ARG A 79 0.49 9.56 -7.26
C ARG A 79 1.21 8.66 -6.26
N ILE A 80 1.91 7.62 -6.71
CA ILE A 80 2.60 6.67 -5.81
C ILE A 80 3.76 7.33 -5.07
N ASN A 81 4.41 8.32 -5.69
CA ASN A 81 5.49 9.07 -5.05
C ASN A 81 4.97 10.33 -4.35
N GLU A 82 3.67 10.60 -4.37
CA GLU A 82 3.07 11.70 -3.64
C GLU A 82 3.08 11.36 -2.14
N SER A 83 3.52 12.32 -1.33
CA SER A 83 3.41 12.18 0.12
C SER A 83 1.94 12.26 0.49
N LEU A 84 1.47 11.24 1.20
CA LEU A 84 0.13 11.21 1.77
C LEU A 84 0.18 11.77 3.18
N TYR A 85 -0.91 12.36 3.62
CA TYR A 85 -1.07 12.91 4.96
C TYR A 85 -2.38 12.43 5.54
N TRP A 86 -2.44 12.35 6.86
CA TRP A 86 -3.69 12.04 7.53
C TRP A 86 -4.69 13.18 7.37
N SER A 87 -5.95 12.84 7.08
CA SER A 87 -7.07 13.76 7.29
C SER A 87 -7.46 13.82 8.76
N ASP A 88 -8.31 14.77 9.11
CA ASP A 88 -8.89 14.85 10.45
C ASP A 88 -9.78 13.63 10.72
N GLU A 89 -10.60 13.22 9.73
CA GLU A 89 -11.46 12.04 9.82
C GLU A 89 -10.67 10.73 9.98
N GLY A 90 -9.52 10.61 9.32
CA GLY A 90 -8.64 9.45 9.44
C GLY A 90 -8.03 9.32 10.83
N LEU A 91 -7.57 10.44 11.41
CA LEU A 91 -7.04 10.47 12.77
C LEU A 91 -8.11 10.19 13.81
N GLU A 92 -9.29 10.79 13.68
CA GLU A 92 -10.43 10.54 14.56
C GLU A 92 -10.85 9.07 14.52
N PHE A 93 -10.89 8.48 13.31
CA PHE A 93 -11.23 7.08 13.15
C PHE A 93 -10.25 6.15 13.86
N ILE A 94 -8.94 6.34 13.72
CA ILE A 94 -7.93 5.44 14.30
C ILE A 94 -7.59 5.74 15.78
N ALA A 95 -8.04 6.87 16.32
CA ALA A 95 -7.76 7.28 17.71
C ALA A 95 -8.10 6.21 18.77
N PRO A 96 -9.24 5.50 18.72
CA PRO A 96 -9.54 4.44 19.69
C PRO A 96 -8.54 3.29 19.63
N PHE A 97 -8.07 2.92 18.43
CA PHE A 97 -7.07 1.87 18.23
C PHE A 97 -5.70 2.27 18.79
N ILE A 98 -5.25 3.49 18.51
CA ILE A 98 -3.99 4.04 19.05
C ILE A 98 -4.02 3.96 20.58
N LYS A 99 -5.14 4.38 21.19
CA LYS A 99 -5.33 4.32 22.66
C LYS A 99 -5.32 2.88 23.17
N ALA A 100 -6.08 1.97 22.54
CA ALA A 100 -6.20 0.58 22.97
C ALA A 100 -4.87 -0.19 22.86
N LYS A 101 -4.10 0.05 21.81
CA LYS A 101 -2.80 -0.60 21.56
C LYS A 101 -1.62 0.14 22.19
N LYS A 102 -1.85 1.27 22.87
CA LYS A 102 -0.83 2.13 23.48
C LYS A 102 0.27 2.54 22.50
N ILE A 103 -0.12 2.81 21.25
CA ILE A 103 0.84 3.23 20.22
C ILE A 103 1.25 4.69 20.54
N PRO A 104 2.54 5.05 20.44
CA PRO A 104 2.98 6.42 20.69
C PRO A 104 2.23 7.42 19.82
N SER A 105 1.70 8.48 20.44
CA SER A 105 0.88 9.49 19.73
C SER A 105 1.69 10.32 18.73
N ASP A 106 3.02 10.26 18.79
CA ASP A 106 3.91 10.88 17.82
C ASP A 106 4.11 10.08 16.53
N GLU A 107 3.68 8.81 16.52
CA GLU A 107 3.66 8.00 15.31
C GLU A 107 2.63 8.52 14.30
N PHE A 108 1.51 9.11 14.74
CA PHE A 108 0.41 9.58 13.90
C PHE A 108 0.19 11.09 14.06
N ARG A 109 0.49 11.88 13.03
CA ARG A 109 0.39 13.35 13.11
C ARG A 109 -0.07 13.98 11.80
N LYS A 110 -0.91 15.02 11.93
CA LYS A 110 -1.29 15.89 10.81
C LYS A 110 -0.06 16.60 10.24
N GLY A 111 0.02 16.73 8.91
CA GLY A 111 1.09 17.45 8.23
C GLY A 111 2.44 16.72 8.15
N LYS A 112 2.55 15.50 8.68
CA LYS A 112 3.68 14.61 8.44
C LYS A 112 3.34 13.61 7.32
N PRO A 113 4.27 13.34 6.38
CA PRO A 113 4.07 12.27 5.42
C PRO A 113 3.81 10.93 6.12
N ILE A 114 2.75 10.27 5.70
CA ILE A 114 2.32 8.97 6.22
C ILE A 114 3.41 7.93 5.94
N THR A 115 3.74 7.19 6.98
CA THR A 115 4.65 6.05 6.95
C THR A 115 3.87 4.76 6.66
N LYS A 116 4.60 3.71 6.28
CA LYS A 116 4.00 2.39 6.05
C LYS A 116 3.39 1.78 7.31
N VAL A 117 3.97 2.08 8.47
CA VAL A 117 3.46 1.60 9.76
C VAL A 117 2.09 2.20 10.01
N GLU A 118 1.93 3.50 9.79
CA GLU A 118 0.65 4.19 9.91
C GLU A 118 -0.42 3.64 8.95
N ILE A 119 -0.05 3.37 7.69
CA ILE A 119 -0.95 2.73 6.70
C ILE A 119 -1.39 1.34 7.19
N LEU A 120 -0.45 0.50 7.62
CA LEU A 120 -0.77 -0.86 8.08
C LEU A 120 -1.64 -0.84 9.34
N SER A 121 -1.33 0.01 10.31
CA SER A 121 -2.14 0.18 11.52
C SER A 121 -3.58 0.58 11.20
N PHE A 122 -3.77 1.48 10.23
CA PHE A 122 -5.10 1.87 9.75
C PHE A 122 -5.88 0.68 9.20
N PHE A 123 -5.28 -0.07 8.27
CA PHE A 123 -5.96 -1.16 7.59
C PHE A 123 -6.23 -2.35 8.52
N LEU A 124 -5.32 -2.66 9.44
CA LEU A 124 -5.54 -3.68 10.46
C LEU A 124 -6.73 -3.31 11.35
N TYR A 125 -6.82 -2.06 11.78
CA TYR A 125 -7.94 -1.63 12.60
C TYR A 125 -9.26 -1.60 11.84
N LEU A 126 -9.25 -1.08 10.61
CA LEU A 126 -10.42 -1.06 9.74
C LEU A 126 -10.95 -2.48 9.50
N LYS A 127 -10.05 -3.45 9.26
CA LYS A 127 -10.42 -4.85 9.14
C LYS A 127 -11.09 -5.37 10.41
N GLU A 128 -10.46 -5.17 11.57
CA GLU A 128 -11.00 -5.65 12.86
C GLU A 128 -12.42 -5.13 13.11
N LEU A 129 -12.70 -3.87 12.76
CA LEU A 129 -14.04 -3.29 12.88
C LEU A 129 -14.99 -3.81 11.79
N SER A 130 -14.53 -3.97 10.56
CA SER A 130 -15.34 -4.49 9.46
C SER A 130 -15.81 -5.92 9.73
N GLU A 131 -14.96 -6.78 10.30
CA GLU A 131 -15.33 -8.15 10.70
C GLU A 131 -16.39 -8.19 11.80
N LYS A 132 -16.45 -7.14 12.63
CA LYS A 132 -17.48 -6.96 13.67
C LYS A 132 -18.73 -6.24 13.16
N GLY A 133 -18.75 -5.78 11.89
CA GLY A 133 -19.83 -4.97 11.33
C GLY A 133 -19.87 -3.53 11.87
N GLU A 134 -18.77 -3.04 12.47
CA GLU A 134 -18.68 -1.76 13.17
C GLU A 134 -18.09 -0.63 12.30
N ALA A 135 -17.53 -0.95 11.13
CA ALA A 135 -16.97 0.05 10.22
C ALA A 135 -17.31 -0.22 8.75
N ASN A 136 -17.52 0.87 8.00
CA ASN A 136 -17.65 0.87 6.55
C ASN A 136 -16.29 1.26 5.91
N LEU A 137 -15.87 0.50 4.90
CA LEU A 137 -14.67 0.75 4.10
C LEU A 137 -14.66 2.13 3.41
N ASP A 138 -15.79 2.83 3.33
CA ASP A 138 -15.87 4.21 2.83
C ASP A 138 -14.94 5.19 3.57
N ILE A 139 -14.53 4.89 4.81
CA ILE A 139 -13.51 5.68 5.52
C ILE A 139 -12.19 5.77 4.74
N THR A 140 -11.84 4.75 3.95
CA THR A 140 -10.62 4.74 3.11
C THR A 140 -10.59 5.86 2.08
N LYS A 141 -11.74 6.38 1.67
CA LYS A 141 -11.87 7.47 0.70
C LYS A 141 -11.56 8.84 1.28
N LYS A 142 -11.63 8.97 2.61
CA LYS A 142 -11.50 10.24 3.33
C LYS A 142 -10.43 10.22 4.43
N ALA A 143 -9.79 9.09 4.71
CA ALA A 143 -8.78 8.97 5.76
C ALA A 143 -7.44 9.64 5.42
N PHE A 144 -7.20 9.88 4.12
CA PHE A 144 -5.92 10.33 3.60
C PHE A 144 -6.11 11.51 2.65
N VAL A 145 -5.18 12.46 2.71
CA VAL A 145 -5.14 13.64 1.85
C VAL A 145 -3.76 13.80 1.20
N ASP A 146 -3.72 14.54 0.10
CA ASP A 146 -2.48 14.97 -0.54
C ASP A 146 -1.82 16.14 0.23
N LYS A 147 -0.69 16.63 -0.29
CA LYS A 147 0.03 17.79 0.29
C LYS A 147 -0.76 19.11 0.29
N ASN A 148 -1.83 19.20 -0.49
CA ASN A 148 -2.71 20.36 -0.59
C ASN A 148 -3.98 20.19 0.28
N GLY A 149 -4.16 19.02 0.91
CA GLY A 149 -5.35 18.71 1.70
C GLY A 149 -6.49 18.07 0.90
N GLU A 150 -6.26 17.71 -0.37
CA GLU A 150 -7.28 17.06 -1.20
C GLU A 150 -7.41 15.57 -0.86
N PRO A 151 -8.64 15.03 -0.68
CA PRO A 151 -8.84 13.62 -0.37
C PRO A 151 -8.20 12.70 -1.42
N ILE A 152 -7.44 11.72 -0.93
CA ILE A 152 -6.89 10.65 -1.76
C ILE A 152 -7.65 9.37 -1.48
N VAL A 153 -8.28 8.85 -2.53
CA VAL A 153 -8.82 7.49 -2.52
C VAL A 153 -7.65 6.54 -2.64
N ILE A 154 -7.22 5.96 -1.51
CA ILE A 154 -6.38 4.77 -1.53
C ILE A 154 -7.29 3.62 -1.97
N PRO A 155 -6.87 2.77 -2.93
CA PRO A 155 -7.70 1.69 -3.44
C PRO A 155 -8.34 0.89 -2.31
N LYS A 156 -9.61 0.57 -2.55
CA LYS A 156 -10.48 -0.30 -1.74
C LYS A 156 -9.80 -1.62 -1.30
N PHE A 157 -8.78 -2.01 -2.05
CA PHE A 157 -8.05 -3.26 -2.01
C PHE A 157 -7.45 -3.67 -0.66
N LEU A 158 -6.96 -2.74 0.17
CA LEU A 158 -6.29 -3.12 1.42
C LEU A 158 -7.25 -3.66 2.49
N GLY A 159 -8.57 -3.49 2.32
CA GLY A 159 -9.59 -4.05 3.23
C GLY A 159 -10.17 -5.40 2.79
N GLU A 160 -10.12 -5.76 1.50
CA GLU A 160 -10.78 -6.98 0.98
C GLU A 160 -9.91 -8.25 1.09
N ARG A 161 -8.61 -8.10 1.43
CA ARG A 161 -7.61 -9.18 1.35
C ARG A 161 -6.69 -9.36 2.55
N ILE A 162 -6.86 -8.55 3.60
CA ILE A 162 -6.26 -8.85 4.90
C ILE A 162 -7.15 -9.87 5.56
#